data_AF-A0A9Q0LAK2-F1
#
_entry.id   AF-A0A9Q0LAK2-F1
#
_cell.length_a   1.000
_cell.length_b   1.000
_cell.length_c   1.000
_cell.angle_alpha   90.00
_cell.angle_beta   90.00
_cell.angle_gamma   90.00
#
_symmetry.space_group_name_H-M   'P 1'
#
loop_
_entity.id
_entity.type
_entity.pdbx_description
1 polymer ?
#
loop_
_entity_poly.entity_id
_entity_poly.type
_entity_poly.pdbx_seq_one_letter_code
_entity_poly.pdbx_strand_id
1 'polypeptide(L)'
;MLKKQKKTSKIESETESDSNSENESNSENENENESESNSENEDENEIENENENENENIPVIKKQTQTLFQDLEKMRKNQNKDADWIITVGESKRQFPCHKNIVSCRCPYFCKLSKENNQKEFIFKEINEQAMEEILRWIYTEKIDINSKNWIPIFNCAYQFELTPIFSLINAHGFTTIENVIDVYNFPDDIFPGLIQKCEMIIQKNFGSLLESEKILDFSQDKLMDIMKIGTKNHEFKDYPKLFVVLEKWWLRNNKFKIGDHHQDSSFNSQMKGFFHHIEKNIKTNITSKQIREMISQQVISGDLITQLQQIFIESKNNEEKKIAKTFAKSQIVRYYKQINSLTKWITRYSSVSSLKLQFRSHKGQAKYNFHEVCDDQGPTLVLIKTTRGFIFGGFTEVGFVSDKSKWIDSFDDGGFIVDPNAFIFTLKNYDLKFGETKKFLRNDDEKFALIYKNDLGPCFSFDFIIGQDLKSGKSSFGSSFKVPKGLVPCSEDANNYFSAGEIWEAELMEIYFN
;
A
#
# COMPACT_ATOMS: atom_id res chain seq x y z
N MET A 1 15.43 61.07 12.65
CA MET A 1 14.45 61.85 13.45
C MET A 1 13.74 60.91 14.41
N LEU A 2 13.73 61.30 15.69
CA LEU A 2 12.77 60.97 16.77
C LEU A 2 12.47 59.47 17.01
N LYS A 3 13.00 58.86 18.10
CA LYS A 3 12.43 58.86 19.47
C LYS A 3 11.04 58.20 19.49
N LYS A 4 10.71 57.22 20.32
CA LYS A 4 11.12 56.88 21.70
C LYS A 4 10.47 55.50 21.99
N GLN A 5 11.19 54.52 22.53
CA GLN A 5 11.27 54.18 23.97
C GLN A 5 9.99 53.54 24.53
N LYS A 6 10.11 52.28 24.98
CA LYS A 6 10.17 51.86 26.41
C LYS A 6 8.77 51.54 26.94
N LYS A 7 8.52 50.56 27.81
CA LYS A 7 9.29 49.89 28.89
C LYS A 7 8.42 48.66 29.28
N THR A 8 8.98 47.47 29.56
CA THR A 8 9.25 46.90 30.93
C THR A 8 8.04 47.02 31.88
N SER A 9 7.63 46.09 32.74
CA SER A 9 8.27 44.96 33.47
C SER A 9 7.30 44.57 34.59
N LYS A 10 7.64 43.50 35.32
CA LYS A 10 7.17 43.05 36.66
C LYS A 10 6.11 41.95 36.58
N ILE A 11 6.37 40.70 36.99
CA ILE A 11 6.86 40.19 38.30
C ILE A 11 6.01 40.69 39.45
N GLU A 12 5.15 39.84 39.98
CA GLU A 12 5.05 39.63 41.43
C GLU A 12 4.38 38.27 41.69
N SER A 13 5.05 37.53 42.56
CA SER A 13 4.64 36.33 43.28
C SER A 13 3.56 36.64 44.30
N GLU A 14 2.69 35.69 44.61
CA GLU A 14 2.21 35.50 45.98
C GLU A 14 1.70 34.07 46.19
N THR A 15 2.24 33.47 47.24
CA THR A 15 1.86 32.26 47.96
C THR A 15 0.75 32.56 48.98
N GLU A 16 -0.07 31.56 49.30
CA GLU A 16 -0.72 31.23 50.60
C GLU A 16 -1.96 30.36 50.25
N SER A 17 -2.00 29.06 50.55
CA SER A 17 -2.09 28.34 51.83
C SER A 17 -3.48 28.34 52.47
N ASP A 18 -3.67 27.31 53.28
CA ASP A 18 -4.80 26.99 54.17
C ASP A 18 -6.03 26.29 53.58
N SER A 19 -6.59 25.22 54.14
CA SER A 19 -6.31 24.20 55.18
C SER A 19 -7.69 23.72 55.70
N ASN A 20 -7.66 22.76 56.63
CA ASN A 20 -8.74 22.09 57.35
C ASN A 20 -9.30 20.83 56.67
N SER A 21 -8.96 19.61 57.14
CA SER A 21 -9.20 19.02 58.48
C SER A 21 -10.70 18.78 58.69
N GLU A 22 -11.21 17.73 59.33
CA GLU A 22 -10.68 16.72 60.23
C GLU A 22 -11.85 15.73 60.50
N ASN A 23 -11.52 14.58 61.10
CA ASN A 23 -12.40 13.79 61.99
C ASN A 23 -13.56 12.98 61.35
N GLU A 24 -13.93 11.79 61.83
CA GLU A 24 -13.68 11.16 63.12
C GLU A 24 -13.95 9.65 63.02
N SER A 25 -13.32 8.93 63.94
CA SER A 25 -13.47 7.52 64.31
C SER A 25 -14.88 7.10 64.77
N ASN A 26 -15.17 5.80 64.69
CA ASN A 26 -15.39 4.85 65.80
C ASN A 26 -16.58 3.89 65.68
N SER A 27 -16.34 2.74 66.34
CA SER A 27 -17.27 1.79 66.99
C SER A 27 -17.92 0.73 66.08
N GLU A 28 -17.53 -0.55 66.24
CA GLU A 28 -18.12 -1.58 67.16
C GLU A 28 -19.41 -2.17 66.56
N ASN A 29 -19.84 -3.42 66.76
CA ASN A 29 -19.34 -4.70 67.25
C ASN A 29 -20.45 -5.72 66.85
N GLU A 30 -20.24 -6.99 67.21
CA GLU A 30 -21.24 -8.08 67.34
C GLU A 30 -21.55 -8.86 66.05
N ASN A 31 -21.09 -10.12 65.93
CA ASN A 31 -21.61 -11.36 66.55
C ASN A 31 -23.06 -11.63 66.09
N GLU A 32 -23.46 -12.82 65.64
CA GLU A 32 -23.21 -14.13 66.23
C GLU A 32 -23.89 -15.22 65.39
N ASN A 33 -23.52 -16.49 65.67
CA ASN A 33 -24.32 -17.71 65.61
C ASN A 33 -24.52 -18.43 64.25
N GLU A 34 -24.49 -19.77 64.17
CA GLU A 34 -23.99 -20.89 65.00
C GLU A 34 -24.43 -22.18 64.25
N SER A 35 -24.10 -23.33 64.82
CA SER A 35 -24.46 -24.72 64.48
C SER A 35 -23.47 -25.42 63.54
N GLU A 36 -22.55 -26.27 63.99
CA GLU A 36 -22.48 -27.36 65.00
C GLU A 36 -22.49 -28.75 64.36
N SER A 37 -21.58 -29.55 64.91
CA SER A 37 -21.65 -30.99 65.20
C SER A 37 -20.99 -31.98 64.23
N ASN A 38 -19.86 -32.52 64.73
CA ASN A 38 -19.60 -33.93 65.10
C ASN A 38 -19.78 -35.00 64.01
N SER A 39 -19.02 -36.08 63.92
CA SER A 39 -17.98 -36.78 64.71
C SER A 39 -17.42 -37.84 63.73
N GLU A 40 -16.25 -38.45 63.87
CA GLU A 40 -15.96 -39.58 64.76
C GLU A 40 -14.47 -39.97 64.57
N ASN A 41 -13.87 -40.43 65.67
CA ASN A 41 -12.58 -41.12 65.74
C ASN A 41 -12.65 -42.45 64.95
N GLU A 42 -11.60 -43.20 64.63
CA GLU A 42 -10.52 -43.75 65.46
C GLU A 42 -9.73 -44.67 64.48
N ASP A 43 -8.40 -44.68 64.51
CA ASP A 43 -7.64 -45.94 64.58
C ASP A 43 -6.13 -45.67 64.58
N GLU A 44 -5.53 -46.20 65.65
CA GLU A 44 -4.13 -46.22 66.02
C GLU A 44 -3.31 -47.11 65.07
N ASN A 45 -2.05 -46.72 64.80
CA ASN A 45 -0.89 -47.56 65.07
C ASN A 45 0.40 -46.77 64.82
N GLU A 46 1.15 -46.58 65.90
CA GLU A 46 2.52 -46.08 65.95
C GLU A 46 3.47 -47.02 65.19
N ILE A 47 4.49 -46.46 64.52
CA ILE A 47 5.92 -46.81 64.67
C ILE A 47 6.74 -45.72 63.93
N GLU A 48 7.31 -44.85 64.74
CA GLU A 48 8.67 -44.31 64.72
C GLU A 48 9.40 -44.01 63.39
N ASN A 49 9.74 -42.73 63.25
CA ASN A 49 11.08 -42.20 62.92
C ASN A 49 11.71 -42.52 61.55
N GLU A 50 11.34 -41.76 60.52
CA GLU A 50 12.27 -41.33 59.45
C GLU A 50 11.89 -39.93 58.90
N ASN A 51 11.90 -38.88 59.71
CA ASN A 51 11.56 -37.52 59.25
C ASN A 51 12.56 -36.43 59.71
N GLU A 52 13.85 -36.66 59.52
CA GLU A 52 14.87 -35.60 59.66
C GLU A 52 15.78 -35.38 58.44
N ASN A 53 15.60 -36.10 57.32
CA ASN A 53 16.53 -35.98 56.18
C ASN A 53 16.00 -35.27 54.93
N GLU A 54 14.71 -34.91 54.82
CA GLU A 54 14.20 -34.37 53.55
C GLU A 54 14.51 -32.87 53.32
N ASN A 55 14.60 -32.06 54.38
CA ASN A 55 14.84 -30.62 54.26
C ASN A 55 16.33 -30.21 54.13
N GLU A 56 17.27 -30.99 54.67
CA GLU A 56 18.71 -30.79 54.44
C GLU A 56 19.17 -31.34 53.08
N ASN A 57 18.48 -32.35 52.56
CA ASN A 57 18.79 -32.94 51.26
C ASN A 57 18.45 -32.02 50.09
N ILE A 58 17.43 -31.16 50.16
CA ILE A 58 17.09 -30.25 49.05
C ILE A 58 18.22 -29.23 48.74
N PRO A 59 18.83 -28.55 49.73
CA PRO A 59 20.02 -27.71 49.52
C PRO A 59 21.24 -28.51 49.03
N VAL A 60 21.46 -29.71 49.58
CA VAL A 60 22.60 -30.58 49.22
C VAL A 60 22.48 -31.08 47.78
N ILE A 61 21.29 -31.55 47.38
CA ILE A 61 20.98 -31.99 46.00
C ILE A 61 21.11 -30.80 45.03
N LYS A 62 20.58 -29.61 45.37
CA LYS A 62 20.77 -28.41 44.55
C LYS A 62 22.25 -28.07 44.34
N LYS A 63 23.07 -28.20 45.39
CA LYS A 63 24.52 -27.99 45.32
C LYS A 63 25.22 -29.05 44.47
N GLN A 64 24.83 -30.32 44.61
CA GLN A 64 25.36 -31.44 43.83
C GLN A 64 25.03 -31.32 42.33
N THR A 65 23.80 -30.94 41.98
CA THR A 65 23.40 -30.68 40.59
C THR A 65 24.18 -29.51 39.99
N GLN A 66 24.41 -28.44 40.76
CA GLN A 66 25.23 -27.31 40.31
C GLN A 66 26.69 -27.70 40.09
N THR A 67 27.28 -28.53 40.96
CA THR A 67 28.64 -29.05 40.76
C THR A 67 28.72 -29.93 39.52
N LEU A 68 27.72 -30.79 39.26
CA LEU A 68 27.68 -31.62 38.06
C LEU A 68 27.64 -30.75 36.78
N PHE A 69 26.79 -29.72 36.72
CA PHE A 69 26.76 -28.82 35.57
C PHE A 69 28.06 -28.04 35.38
N GLN A 70 28.76 -27.67 36.46
CA GLN A 70 30.08 -27.05 36.36
C GLN A 70 31.13 -28.01 35.79
N ASP A 71 31.09 -29.28 36.18
CA ASP A 71 32.02 -30.29 35.66
C ASP A 71 31.72 -30.64 34.20
N LEU A 72 30.44 -30.73 33.81
CA LEU A 72 30.04 -30.87 32.41
C LEU A 72 30.47 -29.66 31.56
N GLU A 73 30.40 -28.44 32.08
CA GLU A 73 30.89 -27.25 31.36
C GLU A 73 32.42 -27.28 31.19
N LYS A 74 33.17 -27.77 32.19
CA LYS A 74 34.62 -28.00 32.04
C LYS A 74 34.89 -29.03 30.95
N MET A 75 34.14 -30.13 30.90
CA MET A 75 34.22 -31.12 29.82
C MET A 75 33.94 -30.49 28.45
N ARG A 76 32.89 -29.66 28.34
CA ARG A 76 32.54 -28.95 27.09
C ARG A 76 33.65 -28.00 26.63
N LYS A 77 34.41 -27.38 27.54
CA LYS A 77 35.53 -26.47 27.21
C LYS A 77 36.82 -27.23 26.84
N ASN A 78 37.02 -28.42 27.41
CA ASN A 78 38.18 -29.27 27.15
C ASN A 78 37.98 -30.16 25.91
N GLN A 79 37.54 -29.55 24.80
CA GLN A 79 36.92 -30.18 23.62
C GLN A 79 37.70 -31.34 22.98
N ASN A 80 39.01 -31.44 23.14
CA ASN A 80 39.82 -32.37 22.35
C ASN A 80 40.19 -33.70 23.02
N LYS A 81 40.00 -33.87 24.33
CA LYS A 81 40.53 -35.06 25.02
C LYS A 81 39.64 -36.31 24.89
N ASP A 82 38.32 -36.14 24.88
CA ASP A 82 37.36 -37.27 24.94
C ASP A 82 36.14 -37.09 24.02
N ALA A 83 36.21 -36.20 23.01
CA ALA A 83 35.08 -35.95 22.12
C ALA A 83 34.87 -37.08 21.10
N ASP A 84 33.63 -37.59 21.04
CA ASP A 84 33.23 -38.63 20.10
C ASP A 84 32.75 -38.07 18.77
N TRP A 85 32.19 -36.86 18.79
CA TRP A 85 31.50 -36.21 17.70
C TRP A 85 32.03 -34.80 17.44
N ILE A 86 32.04 -34.38 16.18
CA ILE A 86 32.43 -33.02 15.77
C ILE A 86 31.26 -32.40 15.01
N ILE A 87 30.73 -31.29 15.54
CA ILE A 87 29.70 -30.51 14.87
C ILE A 87 30.38 -29.28 14.25
N THR A 88 30.36 -29.20 12.93
CA THR A 88 30.91 -28.09 12.16
C THR A 88 29.78 -27.18 11.72
N VAL A 89 29.83 -25.89 12.04
CA VAL A 89 28.76 -24.94 11.71
C VAL A 89 29.29 -23.67 11.03
N GLY A 90 28.40 -22.99 10.32
CA GLY A 90 28.67 -21.71 9.68
C GLY A 90 29.59 -21.79 8.45
N GLU A 91 29.71 -20.68 7.74
CA GLU A 91 30.59 -20.57 6.57
C GLU A 91 32.08 -20.67 6.93
N SER A 92 32.45 -20.22 8.14
CA SER A 92 33.83 -20.33 8.65
C SER A 92 34.21 -21.77 8.99
N LYS A 93 33.23 -22.70 8.98
CA LYS A 93 33.39 -24.10 9.38
C LYS A 93 33.94 -24.24 10.79
N ARG A 94 33.43 -23.45 11.73
CA ARG A 94 33.80 -23.56 13.14
C ARG A 94 33.40 -24.94 13.68
N GLN A 95 34.36 -25.62 14.28
CA GLN A 95 34.18 -26.97 14.81
C GLN A 95 33.87 -26.95 16.31
N PHE A 96 32.93 -27.79 16.71
CA PHE A 96 32.50 -28.03 18.08
C PHE A 96 32.61 -29.52 18.38
N PRO A 97 33.77 -29.98 18.88
CA PRO A 97 33.89 -31.32 19.41
C PRO A 97 32.99 -31.50 20.65
N CYS A 98 32.29 -32.62 20.74
CA CYS A 98 31.29 -32.90 21.76
C CYS A 98 31.16 -34.40 22.06
N HIS A 99 30.57 -34.71 23.22
CA HIS A 99 30.36 -36.08 23.70
C HIS A 99 29.00 -36.61 23.22
N LYS A 100 29.02 -37.75 22.52
CA LYS A 100 27.84 -38.32 21.84
C LYS A 100 26.70 -38.57 22.82
N ASN A 101 27.02 -39.16 23.97
CA ASN A 101 26.05 -39.53 25.00
C ASN A 101 25.31 -38.33 25.58
N ILE A 102 26.02 -37.26 25.94
CA ILE A 102 25.43 -36.04 26.52
C ILE A 102 24.49 -35.38 25.51
N VAL A 103 24.97 -35.18 24.27
CA VAL A 103 24.20 -34.52 23.21
C VAL A 103 22.97 -35.36 22.83
N SER A 104 23.13 -36.67 22.66
CA SER A 104 22.03 -37.56 22.26
C SER A 104 20.95 -37.73 23.34
N CYS A 105 21.30 -37.59 24.62
CA CYS A 105 20.31 -37.70 25.70
C CYS A 105 19.43 -36.46 25.84
N ARG A 106 19.94 -35.27 25.47
CA ARG A 106 19.24 -33.99 25.69
C ARG A 106 18.77 -33.30 24.42
N CYS A 107 19.17 -33.79 23.25
CA CYS A 107 18.72 -33.28 21.97
C CYS A 107 17.98 -34.37 21.19
N PRO A 108 16.65 -34.25 20.98
CA PRO A 108 15.86 -35.24 20.27
C PRO A 108 16.35 -35.50 18.84
N TYR A 109 16.76 -34.46 18.11
CA TYR A 109 17.32 -34.59 16.77
C TYR A 109 18.56 -35.49 16.75
N PHE A 110 19.53 -35.21 17.63
CA PHE A 110 20.76 -36.00 17.71
C PHE A 110 20.52 -37.40 18.29
N CYS A 111 19.51 -37.59 19.14
CA CYS A 111 19.09 -38.91 19.63
C CYS A 111 18.66 -39.82 18.48
N LYS A 112 17.80 -39.33 17.59
CA LYS A 112 17.36 -40.06 16.38
C LYS A 112 18.55 -40.35 15.49
N LEU A 113 19.36 -39.34 15.22
CA LEU A 113 20.52 -39.44 14.34
C LEU A 113 21.56 -40.44 14.87
N SER A 114 21.76 -40.51 16.20
CA SER A 114 22.65 -41.50 16.84
C SER A 114 22.20 -42.95 16.64
N LYS A 115 20.92 -43.20 16.41
CA LYS A 115 20.36 -44.55 16.23
C LYS A 115 20.46 -45.01 14.78
N GLU A 116 20.35 -44.07 13.85
CA GLU A 116 20.26 -44.33 12.42
C GLU A 116 21.63 -44.31 11.71
N ASN A 117 22.65 -43.73 12.36
CA ASN A 117 23.92 -43.43 11.70
C ASN A 117 25.14 -43.59 12.62
N ASN A 118 26.25 -44.04 12.05
CA ASN A 118 27.56 -44.17 12.71
C ASN A 118 28.52 -43.03 12.37
N GLN A 119 28.05 -41.97 11.70
CA GLN A 119 28.83 -40.76 11.45
C GLN A 119 29.31 -40.11 12.75
N LYS A 120 30.53 -39.56 12.70
CA LYS A 120 31.16 -38.82 13.79
C LYS A 120 31.29 -37.32 13.52
N GLU A 121 31.03 -36.89 12.29
CA GLU A 121 31.14 -35.49 11.89
C GLU A 121 29.83 -35.02 11.25
N PHE A 122 29.35 -33.85 11.68
CA PHE A 122 28.10 -33.24 11.22
C PHE A 122 28.38 -31.82 10.73
N ILE A 123 27.81 -31.45 9.59
CA ILE A 123 28.06 -30.13 8.97
C ILE A 123 26.74 -29.39 8.77
N PHE A 124 26.62 -28.23 9.42
CA PHE A 124 25.44 -27.36 9.31
C PHE A 124 25.85 -25.96 8.83
N LYS A 125 25.72 -25.73 7.51
CA LYS A 125 26.16 -24.46 6.89
C LYS A 125 25.35 -23.25 7.33
N GLU A 126 24.05 -23.43 7.57
CA GLU A 126 23.09 -22.35 7.84
C GLU A 126 22.96 -22.00 9.33
N ILE A 127 23.67 -22.72 10.22
CA ILE A 127 23.62 -22.48 11.65
C ILE A 127 24.62 -21.39 12.05
N ASN A 128 24.14 -20.40 12.81
CA ASN A 128 24.97 -19.39 13.42
C ASN A 128 25.90 -19.99 14.50
N GLU A 129 27.19 -19.65 14.44
CA GLU A 129 28.22 -20.21 15.31
C GLU A 129 28.03 -19.87 16.79
N GLN A 130 27.63 -18.64 17.09
CA GLN A 130 27.39 -18.20 18.48
C GLN A 130 26.13 -18.88 19.05
N ALA A 131 25.08 -19.02 18.23
CA ALA A 131 23.88 -19.75 18.63
C ALA A 131 24.18 -21.22 18.92
N MET A 132 24.98 -21.90 18.09
CA MET A 132 25.38 -23.27 18.34
C MET A 132 26.16 -23.41 19.66
N GLU A 133 27.05 -22.47 19.96
CA GLU A 133 27.78 -22.46 21.22
C GLU A 133 26.83 -22.34 22.44
N GLU A 134 25.84 -21.47 22.33
CA GLU A 134 24.78 -21.30 23.35
C GLU A 134 23.92 -22.55 23.50
N ILE A 135 23.52 -23.18 22.40
CA ILE A 135 22.76 -24.44 22.42
C ILE A 135 23.57 -25.56 23.08
N LEU A 136 24.86 -25.69 22.76
CA LEU A 136 25.72 -26.68 23.41
C LEU A 136 25.90 -26.37 24.89
N ARG A 137 26.09 -25.11 25.27
CA ARG A 137 26.14 -24.72 26.68
C ARG A 137 24.84 -25.10 27.40
N TRP A 138 23.68 -24.88 26.78
CA TRP A 138 22.39 -25.28 27.31
C TRP A 138 22.28 -26.80 27.46
N ILE A 139 22.69 -27.58 26.46
CA ILE A 139 22.71 -29.05 26.53
C ILE A 139 23.55 -29.53 27.72
N TYR A 140 24.71 -28.93 27.98
CA TYR A 140 25.58 -29.38 29.08
C TYR A 140 25.14 -28.88 30.45
N THR A 141 24.50 -27.71 30.54
CA THR A 141 24.36 -26.97 31.81
C THR A 141 22.95 -26.49 32.15
N GLU A 142 22.00 -26.62 31.23
CA GLU A 142 20.65 -25.99 31.26
C GLU A 142 20.67 -24.46 31.32
N LYS A 143 21.84 -23.82 31.19
CA LYS A 143 21.97 -22.36 31.16
C LYS A 143 22.09 -21.86 29.74
N ILE A 144 21.29 -20.84 29.43
CA ILE A 144 21.31 -20.14 28.15
C ILE A 144 21.13 -18.65 28.39
N ASP A 145 21.96 -17.84 27.74
CA ASP A 145 21.89 -16.39 27.87
C ASP A 145 21.18 -15.84 26.63
N ILE A 146 19.91 -15.46 26.79
CA ILE A 146 19.08 -14.91 25.72
C ILE A 146 19.10 -13.38 25.82
N ASN A 147 19.45 -12.72 24.71
CA ASN A 147 19.46 -11.26 24.58
C ASN A 147 18.91 -10.82 23.22
N SER A 148 18.78 -9.50 23.04
CA SER A 148 18.17 -8.91 21.83
C SER A 148 18.88 -9.23 20.52
N LYS A 149 20.15 -9.67 20.55
CA LYS A 149 20.97 -9.96 19.37
C LYS A 149 21.02 -11.44 18.99
N ASN A 150 20.94 -12.35 19.97
CA ASN A 150 21.18 -13.78 19.74
C ASN A 150 19.91 -14.65 19.76
N TRP A 151 18.78 -14.13 20.23
CA TRP A 151 17.59 -14.96 20.48
C TRP A 151 16.97 -15.57 19.20
N ILE A 152 17.00 -14.88 18.05
CA ILE A 152 16.53 -15.42 16.75
C ILE A 152 17.45 -16.53 16.24
N PRO A 153 18.79 -16.33 16.18
CA PRO A 153 19.72 -17.42 15.90
C PRO A 153 19.56 -18.63 16.83
N ILE A 154 19.36 -18.40 18.13
CA ILE A 154 19.09 -19.45 19.13
C ILE A 154 17.78 -20.17 18.80
N PHE A 155 16.72 -19.43 18.49
CA PHE A 155 15.44 -20.00 18.08
C PHE A 155 15.59 -20.93 16.89
N ASN A 156 16.24 -20.48 15.82
CA ASN A 156 16.41 -21.28 14.60
C ASN A 156 17.14 -22.60 14.89
N CYS A 157 18.18 -22.57 15.74
CA CYS A 157 18.89 -23.77 16.17
C CYS A 157 18.01 -24.68 17.04
N ALA A 158 17.31 -24.11 18.04
CA ALA A 158 16.42 -24.86 18.92
C ALA A 158 15.28 -25.52 18.12
N TYR A 159 14.76 -24.83 17.12
CA TYR A 159 13.74 -25.36 16.21
C TYR A 159 14.28 -26.53 15.37
N GLN A 160 15.43 -26.34 14.72
CA GLN A 160 16.09 -27.39 13.92
C GLN A 160 16.43 -28.64 14.75
N PHE A 161 16.79 -28.45 16.01
CA PHE A 161 17.18 -29.52 16.92
C PHE A 161 16.05 -30.04 17.83
N GLU A 162 14.81 -29.58 17.62
CA GLU A 162 13.63 -29.98 18.38
C GLU A 162 13.75 -29.73 19.91
N LEU A 163 14.44 -28.67 20.31
CA LEU A 163 14.69 -28.29 21.72
C LEU A 163 13.54 -27.44 22.28
N THR A 164 12.37 -28.06 22.44
CA THR A 164 11.14 -27.38 22.88
C THR A 164 11.21 -26.61 24.20
N PRO A 165 12.00 -26.99 25.23
CA PRO A 165 12.06 -26.21 26.47
C PRO A 165 12.60 -24.79 26.28
N ILE A 166 13.43 -24.57 25.26
CA ILE A 166 13.98 -23.25 24.94
C ILE A 166 12.87 -22.31 24.41
N PHE A 167 11.81 -22.85 23.80
CA PHE A 167 10.71 -22.03 23.27
C PHE A 167 9.97 -21.27 24.37
N SER A 168 9.79 -21.87 25.55
CA SER A 168 9.18 -21.20 26.70
C SER A 168 10.02 -20.01 27.18
N LEU A 169 11.35 -20.15 27.17
CA LEU A 169 12.27 -19.06 27.51
C LEU A 169 12.22 -17.93 26.47
N ILE A 170 12.16 -18.28 25.18
CA ILE A 170 12.02 -17.32 24.08
C ILE A 170 10.66 -16.60 24.13
N ASN A 171 9.58 -17.29 24.47
CA ASN A 171 8.27 -16.65 24.65
C ASN A 171 8.29 -15.61 25.77
N ALA A 172 8.99 -15.89 26.88
CA ALA A 172 9.12 -14.98 28.01
C ALA A 172 10.05 -13.79 27.73
N HIS A 173 11.18 -14.02 27.07
CA HIS A 173 12.27 -13.04 26.94
C HIS A 173 12.53 -12.58 25.50
N GLY A 174 11.72 -12.98 24.52
CA GLY A 174 11.87 -12.62 23.12
C GLY A 174 11.72 -11.11 22.89
N PHE A 175 12.68 -10.53 22.17
CA PHE A 175 12.74 -9.10 21.90
C PHE A 175 12.22 -8.79 20.49
N THR A 176 10.94 -8.49 20.37
CA THR A 176 10.33 -8.07 19.08
C THR A 176 10.59 -6.59 18.82
N THR A 177 11.15 -6.26 17.67
CA THR A 177 11.46 -4.90 17.19
C THR A 177 10.98 -4.75 15.75
N ILE A 178 10.91 -3.51 15.22
CA ILE A 178 10.55 -3.28 13.81
C ILE A 178 11.53 -3.97 12.85
N GLU A 179 12.81 -4.07 13.22
CA GLU A 179 13.86 -4.65 12.39
C GLU A 179 13.75 -6.17 12.25
N ASN A 180 13.21 -6.83 13.27
CA ASN A 180 13.09 -8.28 13.32
C ASN A 180 11.65 -8.80 13.22
N VAL A 181 10.64 -7.92 13.24
CA VAL A 181 9.23 -8.30 13.21
C VAL A 181 8.92 -9.21 12.03
N ILE A 182 9.59 -9.01 10.90
CA ILE A 182 9.44 -9.83 9.68
C ILE A 182 9.94 -11.26 9.92
N ASP A 183 11.13 -11.38 10.50
CA ASP A 183 11.76 -12.67 10.79
C ASP A 183 10.92 -13.46 11.81
N VAL A 184 10.39 -12.77 12.82
CA VAL A 184 9.58 -13.37 13.89
C VAL A 184 8.18 -13.76 13.41
N TYR A 185 7.56 -12.96 12.55
CA TYR A 185 6.26 -13.29 11.94
C TYR A 185 6.36 -14.48 10.98
N ASN A 186 7.58 -14.86 10.56
CA ASN A 186 7.80 -16.07 9.81
C ASN A 186 7.79 -17.35 10.66
N PHE A 187 7.82 -17.26 11.99
CA PHE A 187 7.80 -18.42 12.86
C PHE A 187 6.43 -19.15 12.83
N PRO A 188 6.37 -20.41 13.28
CA PRO A 188 5.10 -21.15 13.38
C PRO A 188 4.18 -20.54 14.45
N ASP A 189 2.98 -20.16 14.06
CA ASP A 189 2.01 -19.43 14.89
C ASP A 189 1.63 -20.21 16.16
N ASP A 190 1.53 -21.54 16.06
CA ASP A 190 1.14 -22.43 17.16
C ASP A 190 2.16 -22.45 18.32
N ILE A 191 3.41 -22.06 18.07
CA ILE A 191 4.50 -22.16 19.05
C ILE A 191 4.68 -20.84 19.83
N PHE A 192 4.41 -19.68 19.20
CA PHE A 192 4.68 -18.36 19.80
C PHE A 192 3.51 -17.38 19.73
N PRO A 193 2.30 -17.74 20.21
CA PRO A 193 1.12 -16.88 20.07
C PRO A 193 1.30 -15.49 20.71
N GLY A 194 1.94 -15.41 21.88
CA GLY A 194 2.20 -14.14 22.55
C GLY A 194 3.24 -13.26 21.84
N LEU A 195 4.17 -13.87 21.12
CA LEU A 195 5.17 -13.16 20.33
C LEU A 195 4.56 -12.62 19.03
N ILE A 196 3.71 -13.42 18.37
CA ILE A 196 2.94 -13.00 17.21
C ILE A 196 2.04 -11.82 17.57
N GLN A 197 1.32 -11.87 18.69
CA GLN A 197 0.49 -10.75 19.14
C GLN A 197 1.30 -9.46 19.34
N LYS A 198 2.51 -9.54 19.91
CA LYS A 198 3.42 -8.39 20.00
C LYS A 198 3.85 -7.89 18.63
N CYS A 199 4.16 -8.80 17.69
CA CYS A 199 4.46 -8.45 16.31
C CYS A 199 3.29 -7.72 15.63
N GLU A 200 2.06 -8.21 15.77
CA GLU A 200 0.86 -7.55 15.22
C GLU A 200 0.72 -6.12 15.73
N MET A 201 0.94 -5.89 17.04
CA MET A 201 0.91 -4.54 17.63
C MET A 201 2.01 -3.64 17.07
N ILE A 202 3.21 -4.17 16.82
CA ILE A 202 4.33 -3.41 16.23
C ILE A 202 4.03 -3.08 14.77
N ILE A 203 3.52 -4.05 13.98
CA ILE A 203 3.11 -3.88 12.59
C ILE A 203 2.04 -2.78 12.51
N GLN A 204 1.04 -2.83 13.38
CA GLN A 204 -0.06 -1.87 13.40
C GLN A 204 0.38 -0.44 13.77
N LYS A 205 1.49 -0.27 14.50
CA LYS A 205 2.02 1.07 14.86
C LYS A 205 3.03 1.61 13.86
N ASN A 206 3.72 0.75 13.13
CA ASN A 206 4.88 1.09 12.30
C ASN A 206 4.75 0.63 10.85
N PHE A 207 3.53 0.45 10.36
CA PHE A 207 3.27 -0.13 9.03
C PHE A 207 3.99 0.64 7.92
N GLY A 208 3.95 1.98 7.95
CA GLY A 208 4.62 2.82 6.96
C GLY A 208 6.14 2.57 6.85
N SER A 209 6.83 2.35 7.97
CA SER A 209 8.27 2.01 8.00
C SER A 209 8.51 0.56 7.58
N LEU A 210 7.59 -0.34 7.90
CA LEU A 210 7.66 -1.75 7.48
C LEU A 210 7.61 -1.89 5.95
N LEU A 211 6.79 -1.07 5.28
CA LEU A 211 6.67 -1.05 3.82
C LEU A 211 7.95 -0.57 3.10
N GLU A 212 8.88 0.07 3.82
CA GLU A 212 10.17 0.47 3.27
C GLU A 212 11.22 -0.65 3.36
N SER A 213 10.96 -1.69 4.13
CA SER A 213 11.88 -2.82 4.32
C SER A 213 11.84 -3.76 3.12
N GLU A 214 13.00 -4.09 2.53
CA GLU A 214 13.09 -5.08 1.45
C GLU A 214 12.75 -6.50 1.90
N LYS A 215 12.90 -6.81 3.20
CA LYS A 215 12.57 -8.13 3.76
C LYS A 215 11.08 -8.48 3.62
N ILE A 216 10.20 -7.49 3.46
CA ILE A 216 8.76 -7.74 3.27
C ILE A 216 8.49 -8.54 1.99
N LEU A 217 9.43 -8.48 1.03
CA LEU A 217 9.35 -9.19 -0.24
C LEU A 217 9.59 -10.70 -0.09
N ASP A 218 10.08 -11.17 1.07
CA ASP A 218 10.36 -12.58 1.35
C ASP A 218 9.14 -13.35 1.87
N PHE A 219 8.01 -12.67 2.13
CA PHE A 219 6.81 -13.33 2.63
C PHE A 219 6.11 -14.21 1.59
N SER A 220 5.44 -15.26 2.07
CA SER A 220 4.42 -15.95 1.29
C SER A 220 3.20 -15.03 1.08
N GLN A 221 2.35 -15.38 0.12
CA GLN A 221 1.14 -14.62 -0.17
C GLN A 221 0.23 -14.47 1.05
N ASP A 222 0.02 -15.55 1.80
CA ASP A 222 -0.86 -15.57 2.97
C ASP A 222 -0.34 -14.67 4.10
N LYS A 223 0.96 -14.75 4.39
CA LYS A 223 1.59 -13.91 5.42
C LYS A 223 1.55 -12.43 5.05
N LEU A 224 1.80 -12.11 3.78
CA LEU A 224 1.70 -10.74 3.27
C LEU A 224 0.26 -10.20 3.38
N MET A 225 -0.73 -11.02 3.03
CA MET A 225 -2.16 -10.67 3.18
C MET A 225 -2.50 -10.36 4.65
N ASP A 226 -2.01 -11.15 5.60
CA ASP A 226 -2.32 -10.96 7.02
C ASP A 226 -1.66 -9.71 7.60
N ILE A 227 -0.40 -9.46 7.27
CA ILE A 227 0.31 -8.21 7.63
C ILE A 227 -0.43 -7.00 7.07
N MET A 228 -0.95 -7.10 5.85
CA MET A 228 -1.76 -6.05 5.26
C MET A 228 -3.08 -5.85 6.00
N LYS A 229 -3.78 -6.93 6.36
CA LYS A 229 -5.01 -6.84 7.17
C LYS A 229 -4.75 -6.17 8.51
N ILE A 230 -3.63 -6.45 9.15
CA ILE A 230 -3.26 -5.84 10.43
C ILE A 230 -2.89 -4.37 10.23
N GLY A 231 -1.97 -4.10 9.30
CA GLY A 231 -1.44 -2.76 9.05
C GLY A 231 -2.49 -1.76 8.58
N THR A 232 -3.44 -2.19 7.75
CA THR A 232 -4.48 -1.30 7.18
C THR A 232 -5.64 -0.96 8.13
N LYS A 233 -5.78 -1.64 9.28
CA LYS A 233 -6.89 -1.41 10.23
C LYS A 233 -6.94 0.02 10.78
N ASN A 234 -5.78 0.64 11.04
CA ASN A 234 -5.69 1.93 11.74
C ASN A 234 -4.74 2.96 11.10
N HIS A 235 -4.17 2.68 9.92
CA HIS A 235 -3.12 3.52 9.34
C HIS A 235 -3.63 4.66 8.44
N GLU A 236 -2.82 5.73 8.39
CA GLU A 236 -3.06 6.91 7.58
C GLU A 236 -2.95 6.59 6.07
N PHE A 237 -3.75 7.29 5.27
CA PHE A 237 -3.78 7.17 3.81
C PHE A 237 -2.40 7.24 3.12
N LYS A 238 -1.43 7.94 3.72
CA LYS A 238 -0.07 8.14 3.18
C LYS A 238 0.72 6.84 2.95
N ASP A 239 0.32 5.75 3.61
CA ASP A 239 1.01 4.45 3.51
C ASP A 239 0.47 3.57 2.37
N TYR A 240 -0.71 3.87 1.83
CA TYR A 240 -1.31 3.11 0.73
C TYR A 240 -0.50 3.16 -0.59
N PRO A 241 0.05 4.31 -1.03
CA PRO A 241 0.95 4.33 -2.19
C PRO A 241 2.13 3.36 -2.02
N LYS A 242 2.81 3.41 -0.87
CA LYS A 242 3.95 2.53 -0.55
C LYS A 242 3.53 1.06 -0.61
N LEU A 243 2.34 0.75 -0.09
CA LEU A 243 1.79 -0.60 -0.10
C LEU A 243 1.63 -1.16 -1.52
N PHE A 244 1.11 -0.37 -2.45
CA PHE A 244 0.99 -0.80 -3.84
C PHE A 244 2.36 -1.05 -4.50
N VAL A 245 3.35 -0.21 -4.22
CA VAL A 245 4.73 -0.42 -4.71
C VAL A 245 5.30 -1.74 -4.18
N VAL A 246 5.09 -2.02 -2.89
CA VAL A 246 5.54 -3.28 -2.28
C VAL A 246 4.88 -4.49 -2.93
N LEU A 247 3.56 -4.44 -3.14
CA LEU A 247 2.82 -5.50 -3.79
C LEU A 247 3.30 -5.78 -5.22
N GLU A 248 3.57 -4.72 -5.98
CA GLU A 248 4.12 -4.85 -7.33
C GLU A 248 5.53 -5.48 -7.31
N LYS A 249 6.42 -4.99 -6.44
CA LYS A 249 7.76 -5.55 -6.26
C LYS A 249 7.71 -7.02 -5.83
N TRP A 250 6.84 -7.37 -4.90
CA TRP A 250 6.66 -8.73 -4.41
C TRP A 250 6.19 -9.66 -5.53
N TRP A 251 5.22 -9.21 -6.33
CA TRP A 251 4.73 -9.99 -7.46
C TRP A 251 5.81 -10.21 -8.52
N LEU A 252 6.57 -9.17 -8.87
CA LEU A 252 7.68 -9.25 -9.84
C LEU A 252 8.75 -10.24 -9.39
N ARG A 253 9.11 -10.22 -8.11
CA ARG A 253 10.12 -11.12 -7.52
C ARG A 253 9.68 -12.58 -7.62
N ASN A 254 8.42 -12.86 -7.34
CA ASN A 254 7.90 -14.22 -7.28
C ASN A 254 7.49 -14.79 -8.65
N ASN A 255 7.30 -13.94 -9.67
CA ASN A 255 6.85 -14.38 -11.00
C ASN A 255 7.90 -14.25 -12.12
N LYS A 256 9.14 -13.81 -11.86
CA LYS A 256 10.26 -13.77 -12.85
C LYS A 256 9.92 -13.07 -14.20
N PHE A 257 9.24 -11.93 -14.19
CA PHE A 257 8.91 -11.18 -15.42
C PHE A 257 9.62 -9.82 -15.56
N LYS A 258 9.74 -9.32 -16.80
CA LYS A 258 10.27 -7.99 -17.12
C LYS A 258 9.18 -6.92 -17.01
N ILE A 259 9.50 -5.82 -16.31
CA ILE A 259 8.67 -4.61 -16.16
C ILE A 259 8.18 -4.13 -17.53
N GLY A 260 6.87 -4.18 -17.78
CA GLY A 260 6.24 -3.51 -18.93
C GLY A 260 5.04 -4.22 -19.58
N ASP A 261 4.90 -5.54 -19.44
CA ASP A 261 3.91 -6.33 -20.20
C ASP A 261 2.76 -6.94 -19.36
N HIS A 262 2.67 -6.62 -18.06
CA HIS A 262 1.79 -7.34 -17.12
C HIS A 262 0.30 -6.95 -17.18
N HIS A 263 -0.04 -5.93 -17.95
CA HIS A 263 -1.35 -5.25 -17.90
C HIS A 263 -2.50 -6.02 -18.56
N GLN A 264 -2.23 -7.15 -19.21
CA GLN A 264 -3.26 -8.04 -19.77
C GLN A 264 -3.18 -9.47 -19.21
N ASP A 265 -2.32 -9.74 -18.23
CA ASP A 265 -2.16 -11.10 -17.73
C ASP A 265 -3.23 -11.46 -16.69
N SER A 266 -4.09 -12.41 -17.06
CA SER A 266 -5.09 -13.00 -16.17
C SER A 266 -4.51 -13.56 -14.87
N SER A 267 -3.22 -13.96 -14.87
CA SER A 267 -2.52 -14.48 -13.70
C SER A 267 -2.25 -13.41 -12.64
N PHE A 268 -1.79 -12.22 -13.05
CA PHE A 268 -1.60 -11.07 -12.15
C PHE A 268 -2.92 -10.72 -11.45
N ASN A 269 -3.99 -10.56 -12.24
CA ASN A 269 -5.30 -10.21 -11.71
C ASN A 269 -5.85 -11.28 -10.76
N SER A 270 -5.59 -12.56 -11.01
CA SER A 270 -6.02 -13.66 -10.14
C SER A 270 -5.31 -13.64 -8.78
N GLN A 271 -3.96 -13.56 -8.78
CA GLN A 271 -3.17 -13.52 -7.55
C GLN A 271 -3.40 -12.23 -6.74
N MET A 272 -3.55 -11.09 -7.42
CA MET A 272 -3.73 -9.80 -6.79
C MET A 272 -5.17 -9.51 -6.34
N LYS A 273 -6.14 -10.30 -6.78
CA LYS A 273 -7.57 -10.10 -6.47
C LYS A 273 -7.86 -10.00 -4.98
N GLY A 274 -7.23 -10.86 -4.16
CA GLY A 274 -7.42 -10.87 -2.71
C GLY A 274 -6.88 -9.60 -2.04
N PHE A 275 -5.69 -9.17 -2.45
CA PHE A 275 -5.07 -7.92 -1.99
C PHE A 275 -5.93 -6.72 -2.35
N PHE A 276 -6.40 -6.66 -3.60
CA PHE A 276 -7.27 -5.58 -4.05
C PHE A 276 -8.56 -5.58 -3.25
N HIS A 277 -9.31 -6.68 -3.22
CA HIS A 277 -10.58 -6.76 -2.47
C HIS A 277 -10.45 -6.28 -1.01
N HIS A 278 -9.37 -6.65 -0.33
CA HIS A 278 -9.08 -6.18 1.02
C HIS A 278 -8.86 -4.67 1.07
N ILE A 279 -8.05 -4.13 0.17
CA ILE A 279 -7.83 -2.69 0.05
C ILE A 279 -9.16 -1.99 -0.26
N GLU A 280 -9.98 -2.46 -1.21
CA GLU A 280 -11.28 -1.85 -1.55
C GLU A 280 -12.21 -1.73 -0.34
N LYS A 281 -12.28 -2.80 0.48
CA LYS A 281 -13.11 -2.84 1.69
C LYS A 281 -12.70 -1.77 2.71
N ASN A 282 -11.41 -1.50 2.85
CA ASN A 282 -10.87 -0.51 3.79
C ASN A 282 -10.80 0.91 3.19
N ILE A 283 -10.71 1.04 1.86
CA ILE A 283 -10.76 2.32 1.14
C ILE A 283 -12.15 2.96 1.19
N LYS A 284 -13.22 2.15 1.07
CA LYS A 284 -14.62 2.61 1.06
C LYS A 284 -15.02 3.37 2.33
N THR A 285 -14.30 3.20 3.44
CA THR A 285 -14.66 3.81 4.72
C THR A 285 -13.94 5.13 5.04
N ASN A 286 -12.87 5.54 4.33
CA ASN A 286 -12.00 6.63 4.86
C ASN A 286 -11.28 7.55 3.84
N ILE A 287 -11.58 7.54 2.54
CA ILE A 287 -10.77 8.28 1.55
C ILE A 287 -11.50 9.44 0.88
N THR A 288 -10.90 10.61 0.96
CA THR A 288 -11.36 11.86 0.31
C THR A 288 -10.78 12.04 -1.10
N SER A 289 -11.43 12.87 -1.92
CA SER A 289 -11.00 13.14 -3.30
C SER A 289 -9.63 13.84 -3.42
N LYS A 290 -9.11 14.42 -2.34
CA LYS A 290 -7.76 15.03 -2.28
C LYS A 290 -6.67 13.95 -2.19
N GLN A 291 -6.94 12.91 -1.41
CA GLN A 291 -6.05 11.77 -1.17
C GLN A 291 -5.85 10.94 -2.45
N ILE A 292 -6.92 10.63 -3.19
CA ILE A 292 -6.81 9.95 -4.51
C ILE A 292 -5.97 10.78 -5.51
N ARG A 293 -6.03 12.11 -5.43
CA ARG A 293 -5.22 13.00 -6.29
C ARG A 293 -3.72 12.93 -5.96
N GLU A 294 -3.35 12.74 -4.70
CA GLU A 294 -1.96 12.52 -4.28
C GLU A 294 -1.41 11.18 -4.77
N MET A 295 -2.19 10.09 -4.69
CA MET A 295 -1.81 8.78 -5.24
C MET A 295 -1.52 8.83 -6.75
N ILE A 296 -2.34 9.55 -7.51
CA ILE A 296 -2.16 9.73 -8.96
C ILE A 296 -0.91 10.57 -9.26
N SER A 297 -0.57 11.53 -8.40
CA SER A 297 0.59 12.43 -8.60
C SER A 297 1.95 11.78 -8.35
N GLN A 298 2.00 10.69 -7.58
CA GLN A 298 3.25 10.03 -7.19
C GLN A 298 3.75 8.96 -8.18
N GLN A 299 3.03 8.69 -9.29
CA GLN A 299 3.50 7.88 -10.43
C GLN A 299 4.09 6.48 -10.13
N VAL A 300 3.56 5.72 -9.16
CA VAL A 300 4.01 4.32 -8.96
C VAL A 300 2.86 3.31 -8.91
N ILE A 301 1.85 3.48 -9.78
CA ILE A 301 0.76 2.51 -9.95
C ILE A 301 0.31 2.46 -11.43
N SER A 302 0.01 1.26 -11.93
CA SER A 302 -0.45 1.02 -13.31
C SER A 302 -1.82 1.67 -13.64
N GLY A 303 -2.03 1.99 -14.92
CA GLY A 303 -3.23 2.72 -15.39
C GLY A 303 -4.56 2.00 -15.14
N ASP A 304 -4.58 0.67 -15.06
CA ASP A 304 -5.80 -0.11 -14.82
C ASP A 304 -6.15 -0.19 -13.33
N LEU A 305 -5.18 -0.21 -12.42
CA LEU A 305 -5.43 -0.11 -10.98
C LEU A 305 -5.96 1.29 -10.61
N ILE A 306 -5.48 2.34 -11.29
CA ILE A 306 -6.08 3.67 -11.18
C ILE A 306 -7.53 3.65 -11.65
N THR A 307 -7.84 2.95 -12.74
CA THR A 307 -9.21 2.82 -13.26
C THR A 307 -10.13 2.05 -12.29
N GLN A 308 -9.63 0.98 -11.67
CA GLN A 308 -10.38 0.20 -10.67
C GLN A 308 -10.61 0.98 -9.37
N LEU A 309 -9.58 1.61 -8.80
CA LEU A 309 -9.70 2.48 -7.62
C LEU A 309 -10.64 3.66 -7.87
N GLN A 310 -10.67 4.17 -9.10
CA GLN A 310 -11.61 5.21 -9.50
C GLN A 310 -13.04 4.70 -9.64
N GLN A 311 -13.25 3.50 -10.17
CA GLN A 311 -14.57 2.89 -10.26
C GLN A 311 -15.18 2.68 -8.86
N ILE A 312 -14.37 2.20 -7.90
CA ILE A 312 -14.77 2.05 -6.49
C ILE A 312 -15.13 3.40 -5.86
N PHE A 313 -14.33 4.43 -6.15
CA PHE A 313 -14.61 5.79 -5.68
C PHE A 313 -15.89 6.36 -6.30
N ILE A 314 -16.15 6.11 -7.59
CA ILE A 314 -17.40 6.48 -8.27
C ILE A 314 -18.59 5.77 -7.61
N GLU A 315 -18.44 4.50 -7.23
CA GLU A 315 -19.48 3.72 -6.56
C GLU A 315 -19.81 4.24 -5.14
N SER A 316 -18.90 4.93 -4.48
CA SER A 316 -19.13 5.56 -3.16
C SER A 316 -19.76 6.97 -3.25
N LYS A 317 -19.88 7.54 -4.45
CA LYS A 317 -20.45 8.87 -4.67
C LYS A 317 -21.99 8.91 -4.71
N ASN A 318 -22.53 10.12 -4.65
CA ASN A 318 -23.97 10.39 -4.74
C ASN A 318 -24.54 10.02 -6.14
N ASN A 319 -25.87 9.96 -6.26
CA ASN A 319 -26.53 9.45 -7.47
C ASN A 319 -26.24 10.27 -8.74
N GLU A 320 -25.92 11.56 -8.64
CA GLU A 320 -25.58 12.38 -9.80
C GLU A 320 -24.16 12.12 -10.32
N GLU A 321 -23.17 12.08 -9.43
CA GLU A 321 -21.78 11.75 -9.79
C GLU A 321 -21.68 10.33 -10.39
N LYS A 322 -22.51 9.38 -9.94
CA LYS A 322 -22.67 8.04 -10.55
C LYS A 322 -23.20 8.08 -11.97
N LYS A 323 -24.22 8.91 -12.24
CA LYS A 323 -24.77 9.06 -13.60
C LYS A 323 -23.73 9.65 -14.56
N ILE A 324 -22.99 10.65 -14.10
CA ILE A 324 -21.91 11.31 -14.86
C ILE A 324 -20.78 10.33 -15.18
N ALA A 325 -20.36 9.51 -14.22
CA ALA A 325 -19.34 8.50 -14.48
C ALA A 325 -19.80 7.44 -15.49
N LYS A 326 -21.08 7.05 -15.45
CA LYS A 326 -21.66 6.13 -16.45
C LYS A 326 -21.61 6.68 -17.87
N THR A 327 -21.74 8.00 -18.07
CA THR A 327 -21.58 8.64 -19.39
C THR A 327 -20.24 8.27 -20.02
N PHE A 328 -19.16 8.32 -19.24
CA PHE A 328 -17.80 8.04 -19.71
C PHE A 328 -17.34 6.60 -19.48
N ALA A 329 -18.18 5.70 -18.96
CA ALA A 329 -17.77 4.34 -18.61
C ALA A 329 -17.25 3.52 -19.80
N LYS A 330 -17.69 3.84 -21.03
CA LYS A 330 -17.22 3.19 -22.27
C LYS A 330 -16.02 3.88 -22.91
N SER A 331 -15.61 5.03 -22.38
CA SER A 331 -14.50 5.84 -22.88
C SER A 331 -13.19 5.07 -22.84
N GLN A 332 -12.44 5.11 -23.93
CA GLN A 332 -11.06 4.62 -23.98
C GLN A 332 -10.04 5.77 -23.83
N ILE A 333 -10.48 7.03 -23.96
CA ILE A 333 -9.66 8.25 -23.84
C ILE A 333 -9.64 8.78 -22.40
N VAL A 334 -10.80 9.18 -21.90
CA VAL A 334 -11.00 9.72 -20.56
C VAL A 334 -11.13 8.55 -19.59
N ARG A 335 -10.02 8.22 -18.93
CA ARG A 335 -9.97 7.13 -17.95
C ARG A 335 -9.92 7.63 -16.51
N TYR A 336 -9.51 8.88 -16.31
CA TYR A 336 -9.24 9.42 -14.98
C TYR A 336 -10.40 10.26 -14.45
N TYR A 337 -10.82 10.03 -13.19
CA TYR A 337 -11.89 10.82 -12.55
C TYR A 337 -11.61 12.32 -12.56
N LYS A 338 -10.34 12.73 -12.41
CA LYS A 338 -9.96 14.16 -12.47
C LYS A 338 -10.38 14.79 -13.80
N GLN A 339 -10.16 14.09 -14.91
CA GLN A 339 -10.57 14.52 -16.25
C GLN A 339 -12.09 14.55 -16.39
N ILE A 340 -12.79 13.51 -15.92
CA ILE A 340 -14.26 13.45 -15.89
C ILE A 340 -14.81 14.65 -15.11
N ASN A 341 -14.26 14.93 -13.94
CA ASN A 341 -14.68 16.04 -13.09
C ASN A 341 -14.39 17.41 -13.72
N SER A 342 -13.25 17.58 -14.39
CA SER A 342 -12.94 18.79 -15.15
C SER A 342 -13.93 19.01 -16.28
N LEU A 343 -14.16 17.99 -17.13
CA LEU A 343 -15.17 18.04 -18.20
C LEU A 343 -16.55 18.34 -17.64
N THR A 344 -16.94 17.66 -16.56
CA THR A 344 -18.25 17.86 -15.92
C THR A 344 -18.40 19.30 -15.47
N LYS A 345 -17.46 19.82 -14.68
CA LYS A 345 -17.47 21.21 -14.21
C LYS A 345 -17.54 22.21 -15.36
N TRP A 346 -16.93 21.90 -16.49
CA TRP A 346 -16.90 22.78 -17.64
C TRP A 346 -18.19 22.75 -18.46
N ILE A 347 -18.85 21.59 -18.57
CA ILE A 347 -20.02 21.35 -19.43
C ILE A 347 -21.33 21.58 -18.69
N THR A 348 -21.44 21.27 -17.38
CA THR A 348 -22.70 21.37 -16.59
C THR A 348 -23.33 22.77 -16.59
N ARG A 349 -22.58 23.81 -16.99
CA ARG A 349 -23.11 25.17 -17.17
C ARG A 349 -23.94 25.36 -18.42
N TYR A 350 -23.80 24.47 -19.41
CA TYR A 350 -24.35 24.60 -20.76
C TYR A 350 -25.20 23.38 -21.13
N SER A 351 -24.81 22.18 -20.69
CA SER A 351 -25.54 20.94 -20.99
C SER A 351 -25.48 19.94 -19.83
N SER A 352 -26.46 19.05 -19.77
CA SER A 352 -26.43 17.93 -18.84
C SER A 352 -25.40 16.91 -19.29
N VAL A 353 -24.28 16.82 -18.58
CA VAL A 353 -23.23 15.83 -18.86
C VAL A 353 -23.79 14.41 -18.87
N SER A 354 -24.78 14.13 -18.01
CA SER A 354 -25.43 12.82 -17.91
C SER A 354 -26.31 12.46 -19.11
N SER A 355 -26.72 13.43 -19.94
CA SER A 355 -27.48 13.15 -21.16
C SER A 355 -26.57 12.81 -22.34
N LEU A 356 -25.33 13.28 -22.34
CA LEU A 356 -24.33 12.93 -23.36
C LEU A 356 -24.03 11.43 -23.31
N LYS A 357 -23.97 10.80 -24.47
CA LYS A 357 -23.61 9.38 -24.65
C LYS A 357 -22.52 9.26 -25.70
N LEU A 358 -21.64 8.28 -25.56
CA LEU A 358 -20.69 7.94 -26.61
C LEU A 358 -21.43 7.39 -27.82
N GLN A 359 -21.43 8.12 -28.93
CA GLN A 359 -22.22 7.79 -30.12
C GLN A 359 -21.32 7.55 -31.35
N PHE A 360 -20.15 8.19 -31.39
CA PHE A 360 -19.19 8.01 -32.49
C PHE A 360 -17.79 7.75 -31.96
N ARG A 361 -17.08 6.82 -32.62
CA ARG A 361 -15.70 6.49 -32.33
C ARG A 361 -14.94 6.24 -33.63
N SER A 362 -13.75 6.82 -33.73
CA SER A 362 -12.77 6.52 -34.79
C SER A 362 -11.46 6.07 -34.14
N HIS A 363 -10.83 5.02 -34.67
CA HIS A 363 -9.52 4.56 -34.24
C HIS A 363 -8.55 4.63 -35.42
N LYS A 364 -7.51 5.48 -35.33
CA LYS A 364 -6.53 5.76 -36.39
C LYS A 364 -7.18 6.08 -37.74
N GLY A 365 -8.24 6.89 -37.71
CA GLY A 365 -9.02 7.27 -38.89
C GLY A 365 -10.11 6.27 -39.32
N GLN A 366 -10.16 5.08 -38.71
CA GLN A 366 -11.16 4.08 -39.04
C GLN A 366 -12.41 4.28 -38.17
N ALA A 367 -13.51 4.67 -38.81
CA ALA A 367 -14.83 4.74 -38.22
C ALA A 367 -15.81 3.84 -38.99
N LYS A 368 -16.86 3.38 -38.29
CA LYS A 368 -17.91 2.54 -38.89
C LYS A 368 -18.80 3.30 -39.87
N TYR A 369 -18.95 4.60 -39.64
CA TYR A 369 -19.86 5.49 -40.36
C TYR A 369 -19.13 6.79 -40.70
N ASN A 370 -19.66 7.53 -41.67
CA ASN A 370 -19.19 8.88 -41.94
C ASN A 370 -19.48 9.80 -40.73
N PHE A 371 -18.60 10.76 -40.46
CA PHE A 371 -18.75 11.70 -39.35
C PHE A 371 -20.05 12.52 -39.47
N HIS A 372 -20.26 13.17 -40.63
CA HIS A 372 -21.39 14.06 -40.86
C HIS A 372 -22.73 13.32 -40.84
N GLU A 373 -22.78 12.09 -41.37
CA GLU A 373 -23.98 11.24 -41.32
C GLU A 373 -24.46 10.93 -39.89
N VAL A 374 -23.55 10.95 -38.91
CA VAL A 374 -23.85 10.54 -37.53
C VAL A 374 -23.85 11.71 -36.55
N CYS A 375 -22.98 12.70 -36.76
CA CYS A 375 -22.68 13.73 -35.76
C CYS A 375 -23.32 15.09 -36.06
N ASP A 376 -23.83 15.30 -37.27
CA ASP A 376 -24.52 16.54 -37.59
C ASP A 376 -25.91 16.60 -36.96
N ASP A 377 -26.33 17.81 -36.62
CA ASP A 377 -27.66 18.16 -36.12
C ASP A 377 -28.05 17.42 -34.82
N GLN A 378 -27.06 17.00 -34.03
CA GLN A 378 -27.25 16.29 -32.75
C GLN A 378 -27.35 17.22 -31.52
N GLY A 379 -27.12 18.53 -31.69
CA GLY A 379 -27.10 19.49 -30.60
C GLY A 379 -25.80 19.45 -29.79
N PRO A 380 -25.85 19.62 -28.44
CA PRO A 380 -24.66 19.69 -27.61
C PRO A 380 -23.72 18.51 -27.83
N THR A 381 -22.49 18.80 -28.24
CA THR A 381 -21.52 17.81 -28.69
C THR A 381 -20.17 18.01 -27.99
N LEU A 382 -19.66 16.92 -27.41
CA LEU A 382 -18.31 16.84 -26.84
C LEU A 382 -17.43 15.99 -27.75
N VAL A 383 -16.35 16.57 -28.24
CA VAL A 383 -15.31 15.89 -29.03
C VAL A 383 -14.10 15.64 -28.14
N LEU A 384 -13.61 14.41 -28.11
CA LEU A 384 -12.42 13.97 -27.37
C LEU A 384 -11.44 13.30 -28.30
N ILE A 385 -10.17 13.70 -28.24
CA ILE A 385 -9.09 13.16 -29.08
C ILE A 385 -7.93 12.73 -28.21
N LYS A 386 -7.40 11.55 -28.52
CA LYS A 386 -6.11 11.07 -28.07
C LYS A 386 -5.18 10.99 -29.27
N THR A 387 -4.05 11.69 -29.21
CA THR A 387 -3.05 11.63 -30.29
C THR A 387 -2.17 10.39 -30.18
N THR A 388 -1.49 10.03 -31.28
CA THR A 388 -0.47 8.96 -31.29
C THR A 388 0.71 9.24 -30.35
N ARG A 389 0.93 10.50 -29.99
CA ARG A 389 1.92 10.94 -28.98
C ARG A 389 1.38 10.90 -27.55
N GLY A 390 0.13 10.48 -27.37
CA GLY A 390 -0.50 10.30 -26.06
C GLY A 390 -0.98 11.59 -25.38
N PHE A 391 -1.17 12.68 -26.13
CA PHE A 391 -1.83 13.90 -25.65
C PHE A 391 -3.34 13.77 -25.75
N ILE A 392 -4.07 14.48 -24.88
CA ILE A 392 -5.54 14.42 -24.81
C ILE A 392 -6.09 15.84 -24.81
N PHE A 393 -6.92 16.14 -25.79
CA PHE A 393 -7.59 17.44 -25.94
C PHE A 393 -8.92 17.28 -26.68
N GLY A 394 -9.65 18.37 -26.84
CA GLY A 394 -10.92 18.35 -27.55
C GLY A 394 -11.66 19.67 -27.48
N GLY A 395 -12.93 19.62 -27.86
CA GLY A 395 -13.82 20.76 -27.86
C GLY A 395 -15.23 20.38 -27.43
N PHE A 396 -15.95 21.36 -26.88
CA PHE A 396 -17.37 21.25 -26.59
C PHE A 396 -18.11 22.38 -27.28
N THR A 397 -19.23 22.04 -27.90
CA THR A 397 -20.20 22.97 -28.49
C THR A 397 -21.57 22.70 -27.89
N GLU A 398 -22.33 23.75 -27.62
CA GLU A 398 -23.73 23.66 -27.19
C GLU A 398 -24.66 23.49 -28.40
N VAL A 399 -24.31 24.07 -29.55
CA VAL A 399 -25.14 24.03 -30.77
C VAL A 399 -24.93 22.74 -31.57
N GLY A 400 -23.70 22.22 -31.63
CA GLY A 400 -23.35 21.06 -32.44
C GLY A 400 -22.89 21.43 -33.86
N PHE A 401 -22.44 20.41 -34.60
CA PHE A 401 -22.18 20.54 -36.04
C PHE A 401 -23.52 20.50 -36.79
N VAL A 402 -23.67 21.34 -37.80
CA VAL A 402 -24.97 21.58 -38.44
C VAL A 402 -24.78 21.49 -39.95
N SER A 403 -25.52 20.59 -40.61
CA SER A 403 -25.45 20.41 -42.06
C SER A 403 -26.34 21.38 -42.84
N ASP A 404 -27.32 21.99 -42.16
CA ASP A 404 -28.25 22.96 -42.71
C ASP A 404 -27.56 24.30 -43.00
N LYS A 405 -27.32 24.56 -44.29
CA LYS A 405 -26.69 25.78 -44.79
C LYS A 405 -27.35 27.08 -44.32
N SER A 406 -28.65 27.06 -44.00
CA SER A 406 -29.37 28.26 -43.54
C SER A 406 -28.92 28.75 -42.16
N LYS A 407 -28.24 27.89 -41.39
CA LYS A 407 -27.72 28.18 -40.05
C LYS A 407 -26.25 28.59 -40.07
N TRP A 408 -25.60 28.57 -41.23
CA TRP A 408 -24.22 28.99 -41.37
C TRP A 408 -24.13 30.48 -41.63
N ILE A 409 -23.09 31.10 -41.09
CA ILE A 409 -22.65 32.42 -41.52
C ILE A 409 -21.46 32.29 -42.44
N ASP A 410 -21.22 33.31 -43.26
CA ASP A 410 -20.09 33.38 -44.20
C ASP A 410 -19.95 32.06 -45.01
N SER A 411 -21.09 31.59 -45.53
CA SER A 411 -21.21 30.32 -46.26
C SER A 411 -20.42 30.32 -47.56
N PHE A 412 -19.88 29.16 -47.89
CA PHE A 412 -19.21 28.82 -49.14
C PHE A 412 -19.83 27.53 -49.73
N ASP A 413 -19.42 27.14 -50.94
CA ASP A 413 -20.11 26.09 -51.72
C ASP A 413 -20.24 24.75 -50.95
N ASP A 414 -19.25 24.41 -50.13
CA ASP A 414 -19.13 23.15 -49.40
C ASP A 414 -19.05 23.28 -47.87
N GLY A 415 -19.29 24.48 -47.32
CA GLY A 415 -19.26 24.69 -45.87
C GLY A 415 -19.59 26.11 -45.40
N GLY A 416 -19.38 26.36 -44.11
CA GLY A 416 -19.65 27.65 -43.48
C GLY A 416 -19.28 27.67 -42.00
N PHE A 417 -19.38 28.85 -41.39
CA PHE A 417 -19.12 29.00 -39.96
C PHE A 417 -20.41 28.86 -39.15
N ILE A 418 -20.29 28.26 -37.96
CA ILE A 418 -21.42 28.11 -37.03
C ILE A 418 -21.15 28.97 -35.80
N VAL A 419 -22.14 29.77 -35.44
CA VAL A 419 -22.12 30.64 -34.25
C VAL A 419 -22.39 29.79 -33.01
N ASP A 420 -21.47 29.81 -32.06
CA ASP A 420 -21.67 29.21 -30.74
C ASP A 420 -20.85 29.97 -29.68
N PRO A 421 -21.43 30.97 -29.00
CA PRO A 421 -20.75 31.76 -27.97
C PRO A 421 -20.27 30.92 -26.78
N ASN A 422 -20.87 29.75 -26.57
CA ASN A 422 -20.58 28.87 -25.44
C ASN A 422 -19.59 27.75 -25.80
N ALA A 423 -19.14 27.69 -27.06
CA ALA A 423 -18.11 26.75 -27.46
C ALA A 423 -16.79 27.02 -26.72
N PHE A 424 -16.10 25.95 -26.37
CA PHE A 424 -14.77 26.01 -25.80
C PHE A 424 -13.93 24.82 -26.25
N ILE A 425 -12.64 25.05 -26.39
CA ILE A 425 -11.65 23.99 -26.57
C ILE A 425 -10.90 23.75 -25.27
N PHE A 426 -10.35 22.57 -25.07
CA PHE A 426 -9.68 22.19 -23.83
C PHE A 426 -8.55 21.21 -24.06
N THR A 427 -7.65 21.16 -23.08
CA THR A 427 -6.64 20.11 -22.96
C THR A 427 -6.78 19.39 -21.62
N LEU A 428 -6.68 18.05 -21.66
CA LEU A 428 -6.64 17.19 -20.49
C LEU A 428 -5.22 16.64 -20.23
N LYS A 429 -4.40 16.54 -21.27
CA LYS A 429 -2.97 16.22 -21.22
C LYS A 429 -2.30 16.90 -22.41
N ASN A 430 -1.41 17.86 -22.14
CA ASN A 430 -0.73 18.66 -23.16
C ASN A 430 0.78 18.39 -23.19
N TYR A 431 1.44 19.01 -24.17
CA TYR A 431 2.88 18.95 -24.37
C TYR A 431 3.66 19.65 -23.26
N ASP A 432 3.31 20.90 -22.97
CA ASP A 432 3.98 21.68 -21.94
C ASP A 432 3.35 21.38 -20.57
N LEU A 433 3.92 20.40 -19.89
CA LEU A 433 3.52 19.89 -18.56
C LEU A 433 3.34 20.98 -17.48
N LYS A 434 3.77 22.22 -17.73
CA LYS A 434 3.47 23.40 -16.90
C LYS A 434 1.99 23.76 -16.89
N PHE A 435 1.26 23.47 -17.96
CA PHE A 435 -0.16 23.76 -18.06
C PHE A 435 -0.97 22.52 -17.64
N GLY A 436 -1.77 22.64 -16.57
CA GLY A 436 -2.70 21.57 -16.19
C GLY A 436 -3.91 21.45 -17.14
N GLU A 437 -4.88 20.62 -16.75
CA GLU A 437 -6.18 20.52 -17.39
C GLU A 437 -6.84 21.91 -17.45
N THR A 438 -7.09 22.41 -18.66
CA THR A 438 -7.55 23.78 -18.88
C THR A 438 -8.46 23.88 -20.09
N LYS A 439 -9.46 24.76 -20.01
CA LYS A 439 -10.31 25.15 -21.14
C LYS A 439 -10.08 26.58 -21.59
N LYS A 440 -10.37 26.86 -22.85
CA LYS A 440 -10.16 28.13 -23.54
C LYS A 440 -11.44 28.50 -24.28
N PHE A 441 -11.93 29.68 -23.96
CA PHE A 441 -13.10 30.26 -24.59
C PHE A 441 -12.71 31.06 -25.83
N LEU A 442 -13.71 31.43 -26.61
CA LEU A 442 -13.58 32.33 -27.73
C LEU A 442 -13.03 33.69 -27.30
N ARG A 443 -12.39 34.35 -28.26
CA ARG A 443 -12.01 35.76 -28.16
C ARG A 443 -13.26 36.61 -28.21
N ASN A 444 -13.18 37.76 -27.54
CA ASN A 444 -14.23 38.75 -27.67
C ASN A 444 -14.24 39.13 -29.17
N ASP A 445 -15.38 38.97 -29.85
CA ASP A 445 -15.63 39.17 -31.30
C ASP A 445 -15.59 37.92 -32.21
N ASP A 446 -15.13 36.77 -31.71
CA ASP A 446 -14.99 35.54 -32.52
C ASP A 446 -16.09 34.49 -32.28
N GLU A 447 -17.14 34.83 -31.52
CA GLU A 447 -18.28 33.94 -31.21
C GLU A 447 -18.95 33.37 -32.47
N LYS A 448 -18.86 34.12 -33.56
CA LYS A 448 -19.45 33.82 -34.85
C LYS A 448 -18.63 32.80 -35.66
N PHE A 449 -17.36 32.58 -35.30
CA PHE A 449 -16.44 31.66 -35.96
C PHE A 449 -16.13 30.43 -35.08
N ALA A 450 -17.04 30.07 -34.17
CA ALA A 450 -16.79 29.06 -33.16
C ALA A 450 -16.48 27.67 -33.75
N LEU A 451 -17.25 27.27 -34.75
CA LEU A 451 -17.07 26.02 -35.48
C LEU A 451 -17.01 26.28 -36.98
N ILE A 452 -16.38 25.34 -37.69
CA ILE A 452 -16.42 25.27 -39.14
C ILE A 452 -17.13 23.97 -39.50
N TYR A 453 -18.17 24.08 -40.32
CA TYR A 453 -18.69 22.95 -41.06
C TYR A 453 -18.05 22.94 -42.44
N LYS A 454 -17.59 21.77 -42.88
CA LYS A 454 -17.21 21.51 -44.26
C LYS A 454 -17.39 20.03 -44.54
N ASN A 455 -18.05 19.69 -45.65
CA ASN A 455 -18.45 18.31 -45.95
C ASN A 455 -17.27 17.31 -46.08
N ASP A 456 -16.06 17.81 -46.32
CA ASP A 456 -14.81 17.05 -46.45
C ASP A 456 -13.90 17.20 -45.23
N LEU A 457 -14.42 17.65 -44.09
CA LEU A 457 -13.70 17.72 -42.83
C LEU A 457 -14.38 16.87 -41.75
N GLY A 458 -13.63 16.59 -40.69
CA GLY A 458 -14.18 16.10 -39.44
C GLY A 458 -14.58 17.26 -38.53
N PRO A 459 -14.60 17.05 -37.20
CA PRO A 459 -14.94 18.12 -36.27
C PRO A 459 -13.89 19.24 -36.29
N CYS A 460 -14.36 20.48 -36.48
CA CYS A 460 -13.53 21.68 -36.53
C CYS A 460 -14.04 22.75 -35.57
N PHE A 461 -13.19 23.19 -34.64
CA PHE A 461 -13.44 24.33 -33.76
C PHE A 461 -12.60 25.50 -34.24
N SER A 462 -13.15 26.28 -35.16
CA SER A 462 -12.42 27.25 -35.95
C SER A 462 -11.17 26.63 -36.60
N PHE A 463 -10.18 27.46 -36.94
CA PHE A 463 -8.85 27.04 -37.36
C PHE A 463 -7.94 26.63 -36.19
N ASP A 464 -8.37 26.87 -34.94
CA ASP A 464 -7.61 26.49 -33.75
C ASP A 464 -7.42 24.97 -33.63
N PHE A 465 -8.38 24.21 -34.14
CA PHE A 465 -8.43 22.77 -34.06
C PHE A 465 -9.27 22.21 -35.22
N ILE A 466 -8.61 21.57 -36.19
CA ILE A 466 -9.22 20.98 -37.39
C ILE A 466 -8.82 19.51 -37.50
N ILE A 467 -9.77 18.64 -37.87
CA ILE A 467 -9.54 17.26 -38.28
C ILE A 467 -9.95 17.09 -39.75
N GLY A 468 -9.11 16.46 -40.56
CA GLY A 468 -9.44 16.11 -41.94
C GLY A 468 -10.48 15.00 -42.03
N GLN A 469 -11.07 14.79 -43.22
CA GLN A 469 -12.05 13.73 -43.46
C GLN A 469 -11.55 12.32 -43.10
N ASP A 470 -10.23 12.12 -43.15
CA ASP A 470 -9.59 10.86 -42.79
C ASP A 470 -9.72 10.54 -41.28
N LEU A 471 -10.23 11.48 -40.47
CA LEU A 471 -10.38 11.39 -39.01
C LEU A 471 -9.09 11.00 -38.29
N LYS A 472 -7.95 11.21 -38.96
CA LYS A 472 -6.61 10.80 -38.53
C LYS A 472 -5.70 12.01 -38.49
N SER A 473 -5.64 12.78 -39.56
CA SER A 473 -4.74 13.91 -39.70
C SER A 473 -5.41 15.17 -39.19
N GLY A 474 -4.77 15.86 -38.27
CA GLY A 474 -5.26 17.09 -37.68
C GLY A 474 -4.26 18.24 -37.82
N LYS A 475 -4.81 19.46 -37.82
CA LYS A 475 -4.06 20.70 -37.89
C LYS A 475 -4.57 21.69 -36.84
N SER A 476 -3.65 22.43 -36.22
CA SER A 476 -3.97 23.44 -35.20
C SER A 476 -3.30 24.76 -35.54
N SER A 477 -4.11 25.80 -35.77
CA SER A 477 -3.67 27.20 -35.78
C SER A 477 -4.19 27.87 -34.51
N PHE A 478 -3.66 27.43 -33.36
CA PHE A 478 -4.20 27.80 -32.06
C PHE A 478 -3.99 29.28 -31.78
N GLY A 479 -5.08 29.93 -31.39
CA GLY A 479 -5.18 31.36 -31.33
C GLY A 479 -5.74 31.99 -32.60
N SER A 480 -6.56 31.28 -33.38
CA SER A 480 -7.31 31.91 -34.48
C SER A 480 -8.55 32.60 -33.89
N SER A 481 -9.45 31.84 -33.30
CA SER A 481 -10.69 32.31 -32.66
C SER A 481 -10.73 32.05 -31.16
N PHE A 482 -9.94 31.12 -30.63
CA PHE A 482 -9.90 30.82 -29.20
C PHE A 482 -8.77 31.58 -28.47
N LYS A 483 -8.98 31.86 -27.18
CA LYS A 483 -8.00 32.54 -26.32
C LYS A 483 -6.82 31.61 -26.04
N VAL A 484 -5.59 32.08 -26.29
CA VAL A 484 -4.37 31.36 -25.90
C VAL A 484 -4.05 31.58 -24.42
N PRO A 485 -3.29 30.68 -23.76
CA PRO A 485 -2.70 30.93 -22.44
C PRO A 485 -1.95 32.27 -22.36
N LYS A 486 -1.97 32.90 -21.19
CA LYS A 486 -1.22 34.14 -20.95
C LYS A 486 0.27 33.88 -21.19
N GLY A 487 0.89 34.73 -22.02
CA GLY A 487 2.30 34.63 -22.38
C GLY A 487 2.56 33.92 -23.73
N LEU A 488 1.55 33.26 -24.32
CA LEU A 488 1.65 32.76 -25.69
C LEU A 488 1.13 33.79 -26.68
N VAL A 489 1.74 33.81 -27.87
CA VAL A 489 1.32 34.65 -28.99
C VAL A 489 0.33 33.86 -29.85
N PRO A 490 -0.85 34.42 -30.19
CA PRO A 490 -1.79 33.82 -31.14
C PRO A 490 -1.13 33.30 -32.43
N CYS A 491 -1.49 32.10 -32.86
CA CYS A 491 -1.00 31.45 -34.09
C CYS A 491 0.54 31.29 -34.16
N SER A 492 1.25 31.42 -33.05
CA SER A 492 2.68 31.14 -33.00
C SER A 492 2.95 29.64 -32.95
N GLU A 493 4.20 29.26 -33.22
CA GLU A 493 4.66 27.87 -33.06
C GLU A 493 4.40 27.34 -31.64
N ASP A 494 4.69 28.13 -30.61
CA ASP A 494 4.43 27.77 -29.21
C ASP A 494 2.94 27.57 -28.93
N ALA A 495 2.06 28.39 -29.52
CA ALA A 495 0.62 28.19 -29.41
C ALA A 495 0.20 26.90 -30.11
N ASN A 496 0.68 26.64 -31.32
CA ASN A 496 0.34 25.41 -32.06
C ASN A 496 0.84 24.14 -31.35
N ASN A 497 1.93 24.24 -30.59
CA ASN A 497 2.46 23.14 -29.79
C ASN A 497 1.61 22.82 -28.54
N TYR A 498 0.71 23.71 -28.13
CA TYR A 498 -0.02 23.63 -26.87
C TYR A 498 -0.82 22.33 -26.70
N PHE A 499 -1.53 21.87 -27.72
CA PHE A 499 -2.39 20.67 -27.60
C PHE A 499 -1.67 19.37 -27.91
N SER A 500 -0.79 19.37 -28.90
CA SER A 500 -0.33 18.16 -29.61
C SER A 500 1.17 18.09 -29.84
N ALA A 501 1.95 19.04 -29.31
CA ALA A 501 3.38 19.18 -29.59
C ALA A 501 3.69 19.39 -31.09
N GLY A 502 2.81 20.08 -31.80
CA GLY A 502 2.98 20.39 -33.21
C GLY A 502 1.71 20.94 -33.83
N GLU A 503 1.87 21.82 -34.82
CA GLU A 503 0.81 22.31 -35.69
C GLU A 503 0.08 21.16 -36.40
N ILE A 504 0.81 20.13 -36.82
CA ILE A 504 0.25 18.91 -37.43
C ILE A 504 0.36 17.76 -36.44
N TRP A 505 -0.70 16.97 -36.34
CA TRP A 505 -0.79 15.87 -35.40
C TRP A 505 -1.67 14.74 -35.93
N GLU A 506 -1.52 13.54 -35.37
CA GLU A 506 -2.31 12.37 -35.75
C GLU A 506 -3.16 11.89 -34.57
N ALA A 507 -4.45 11.68 -34.81
CA ALA A 507 -5.37 11.03 -33.89
C ALA A 507 -5.12 9.51 -33.85
N GLU A 508 -4.87 8.98 -32.67
CA GLU A 508 -4.92 7.55 -32.40
C GLU A 508 -6.36 7.10 -32.17
N LEU A 509 -7.11 7.88 -31.42
CA LEU A 509 -8.49 7.59 -31.05
C LEU A 509 -9.27 8.91 -30.94
N MET A 510 -10.47 8.93 -31.50
CA MET A 510 -11.43 10.01 -31.36
C MET A 510 -12.76 9.46 -30.86
N GLU A 511 -13.36 10.15 -29.90
CA GLU A 511 -14.67 9.83 -29.33
C GLU A 511 -15.55 11.07 -29.33
N ILE A 512 -16.80 10.92 -29.75
CA ILE A 512 -17.75 12.03 -29.81
C ILE A 512 -19.01 11.64 -29.03
N TYR A 513 -19.41 12.54 -28.16
CA TYR A 513 -20.55 12.37 -27.27
C TYR A 513 -21.62 13.41 -27.57
N PHE A 514 -22.85 12.95 -27.76
CA PHE A 514 -24.05 13.76 -27.93
C PHE A 514 -25.27 12.99 -27.37
N ASN A 515 -26.45 13.61 -27.33
CA ASN A 515 -27.62 13.11 -26.58
C ASN A 515 -28.26 11.83 -27.15
#